data_AF-E1KQG7-F1
#
_entry.id   AF-E1KQG7-F1
#
_cell.length_a   1.000
_cell.length_b   1.000
_cell.length_c   1.000
_cell.angle_alpha   90.00
_cell.angle_beta   90.00
_cell.angle_gamma   90.00
#
_symmetry.space_group_name_H-M   'P 1'
#
loop_
_entity.id
_entity.type
_entity.pdbx_description
1 polymer ?
#
loop_
_entity_poly.entity_id
_entity_poly.type
_entity_poly.pdbx_seq_one_letter_code
_entity_poly.pdbx_strand_id
1 'polypeptide(L)' 'MLCKHGAIRLQYSVYEVNHTNRICDNLILKIEAEFSSKFGGDDSVIIFDVAGVKLKKYGNAIHRDKDIVYL' A
#
# COMPACT_ATOMS: atom_id res chain seq x y z
N MET A 1 -0.63 11.19 -0.30
CA MET A 1 -2.03 10.91 0.07
C MET A 1 -2.10 9.61 0.86
N LEU A 2 -1.75 8.46 0.28
CA LEU A 2 -1.83 7.14 0.93
C LEU A 2 -1.06 7.05 2.26
N CYS A 3 0.15 7.59 2.36
CA CYS A 3 0.90 7.58 3.64
C CYS A 3 0.21 8.34 4.78
N LYS A 4 -0.60 9.35 4.48
CA LYS A 4 -1.36 10.09 5.50
C LYS A 4 -2.50 9.25 6.09
N HIS A 5 -2.85 8.13 5.44
CA HIS A 5 -3.93 7.24 5.81
C HIS A 5 -3.42 5.86 6.29
N GLY A 6 -2.17 5.79 6.77
CA GLY A 6 -1.59 4.58 7.36
C GLY A 6 -0.91 3.64 6.37
N ALA A 7 -0.85 3.99 5.09
CA ALA A 7 -0.07 3.20 4.12
C ALA A 7 1.44 3.44 4.29
N ILE A 8 2.23 2.38 4.17
CA ILE A 8 3.69 2.44 4.23
C ILE A 8 4.24 2.33 2.80
N ARG A 9 4.91 3.37 2.30
CA ARG A 9 5.44 3.38 0.93
C ARG A 9 6.64 2.46 0.79
N LEU A 10 6.53 1.35 0.06
CA LEU A 10 7.60 0.36 -0.15
C LEU A 10 8.58 0.81 -1.24
N GLN A 11 8.06 1.38 -2.33
CA GLN A 11 8.83 1.87 -3.48
C GLN A 11 8.10 3.07 -4.10
N TYR A 12 8.66 3.65 -5.16
CA TYR A 12 7.91 4.51 -6.06
C TYR A 12 6.61 3.81 -6.52
N SER A 13 5.48 4.42 -6.19
CA SER A 13 4.13 3.92 -6.49
C SER A 13 3.72 2.56 -5.90
N VAL A 14 4.48 2.00 -4.94
CA VAL A 14 4.12 0.75 -4.24
C VAL A 14 3.90 1.04 -2.76
N TYR A 15 2.76 0.61 -2.23
CA TYR A 15 2.33 0.87 -0.86
C TYR A 15 1.83 -0.41 -0.20
N GLU A 16 2.17 -0.58 1.07
CA GLU A 16 1.67 -1.65 1.94
C GLU A 16 0.71 -1.03 2.96
N VAL A 17 -0.42 -1.69 3.21
CA VAL A 17 -1.37 -1.30 4.25
C VAL A 17 -1.52 -2.48 5.18
N ASN A 18 -1.00 -2.35 6.40
CA ASN A 18 -1.13 -3.37 7.43
C ASN A 18 -1.92 -2.76 8.61
N HIS A 19 -3.24 -2.82 8.48
CA HIS A 19 -4.18 -2.25 9.42
C HIS A 19 -5.45 -3.09 9.52
N THR A 20 -6.32 -2.74 10.46
CA THR A 20 -7.66 -3.33 10.56
C THR A 20 -8.43 -3.20 9.24
N ASN A 21 -9.29 -4.18 8.93
CA ASN A 21 -10.14 -4.16 7.72
C ASN A 21 -10.87 -2.83 7.54
N ARG A 22 -11.41 -2.24 8.61
CA ARG A 22 -12.07 -0.92 8.57
C ARG A 22 -11.21 0.18 7.92
N ILE A 23 -9.91 0.21 8.19
CA ILE A 23 -9.00 1.21 7.61
C ILE A 23 -8.76 0.89 6.13
N CYS A 24 -8.56 -0.38 5.78
CA CYS A 24 -8.41 -0.83 4.41
C CYS A 24 -9.65 -0.49 3.57
N ASP A 25 -10.85 -0.80 4.08
CA ASP A 25 -12.13 -0.54 3.43
C ASP A 25 -12.33 0.96 3.18
N ASN A 26 -12.04 1.80 4.18
CA ASN A 26 -12.11 3.26 4.01
C ASN A 26 -11.15 3.78 2.93
N LEU A 27 -9.97 3.17 2.82
CA LEU A 27 -8.98 3.57 1.81
C LEU A 27 -9.46 3.17 0.42
N ILE A 28 -9.99 1.95 0.26
CA ILE A 28 -10.59 1.46 -0.98
C ILE A 28 -11.77 2.35 -1.39
N LEU A 29 -12.71 2.60 -0.48
CA LEU A 29 -13.85 3.48 -0.72
C LEU A 29 -13.43 4.87 -1.18
N LYS A 30 -12.34 5.41 -0.61
CA LYS A 30 -11.82 6.71 -1.02
C LYS A 30 -11.22 6.67 -2.43
N ILE A 31 -10.48 5.62 -2.78
CA ILE A 31 -9.95 5.42 -4.14
C ILE A 31 -11.12 5.36 -5.14
N GLU A 32 -12.14 4.57 -4.83
CA GLU A 32 -13.33 4.41 -5.66
C GLU A 32 -14.12 5.72 -5.80
N ALA A 33 -14.41 6.41 -4.70
CA ALA A 33 -15.26 7.61 -4.73
C ALA A 33 -14.57 8.85 -5.30
N GLU A 34 -13.27 9.05 -5.01
CA GLU A 34 -12.58 10.32 -5.30
C GLU A 34 -11.59 10.25 -6.48
N PHE A 35 -11.05 9.07 -6.79
CA PHE A 35 -9.94 8.93 -7.75
C PHE A 35 -10.32 8.12 -8.98
N SER A 36 -11.18 7.11 -8.85
CA SER A 36 -11.56 6.25 -9.98
C SER A 36 -12.15 7.03 -11.15
N SER A 37 -12.96 8.06 -10.85
CA SER A 37 -13.58 8.95 -11.85
C SER A 37 -12.58 9.84 -12.60
N LYS A 38 -11.34 9.94 -12.13
CA LYS A 38 -10.27 10.75 -12.71
C LYS A 38 -9.28 9.93 -13.52
N PHE A 39 -9.37 8.60 -13.48
CA PHE A 39 -8.46 7.72 -14.21
C PHE A 39 -8.74 7.79 -15.72
N GLY A 40 -7.67 8.02 -16.49
CA GLY A 40 -7.67 7.88 -17.95
C GLY A 40 -7.39 6.44 -18.39
N GLY A 41 -7.21 6.22 -19.69
CA GLY A 41 -6.87 4.90 -20.25
C GLY A 41 -5.48 4.39 -19.84
N ASP A 42 -4.66 5.29 -19.32
CA ASP A 42 -3.25 5.10 -19.03
C ASP A 42 -3.02 4.90 -17.52
N ASP A 43 -4.04 5.17 -16.71
CA ASP A 43 -3.98 5.11 -15.25
C ASP A 43 -4.42 3.73 -14.76
N SER A 44 -3.70 3.22 -13.76
CA SER A 44 -4.07 1.97 -13.11
C SER A 44 -3.67 1.95 -11.64
N VAL A 45 -4.54 1.35 -10.83
CA VAL A 45 -4.28 1.01 -9.44
C VAL A 45 -4.69 -0.44 -9.24
N ILE A 46 -3.79 -1.25 -8.70
CA ILE A 46 -4.05 -2.66 -8.41
C ILE A 46 -3.93 -2.86 -6.90
N ILE A 47 -4.95 -3.48 -6.31
CA ILE A 47 -5.01 -3.78 -4.89
C ILE A 47 -4.91 -5.30 -4.73
N PHE A 48 -3.93 -5.75 -3.97
CA PHE A 48 -3.75 -7.16 -3.62
C PHE A 48 -4.16 -7.34 -2.15
N ASP A 49 -5.25 -8.06 -1.90
CA ASP A 49 -5.56 -8.56 -0.57
C ASP A 49 -4.75 -9.84 -0.31
N VAL A 50 -3.75 -9.72 0.55
CA VAL A 50 -2.75 -10.75 0.83
C VAL A 50 -2.78 -11.13 2.31
N ALA A 51 -3.94 -11.51 2.83
CA ALA A 51 -4.03 -12.17 4.12
C ALA A 51 -3.29 -13.53 4.08
N GLY A 52 -2.16 -13.65 4.79
CA GLY A 52 -1.48 -14.93 5.00
C GLY A 52 -0.50 -15.39 3.90
N VAL A 53 -0.10 -14.51 2.98
CA VAL A 53 0.88 -14.85 1.92
C VAL A 53 2.31 -14.69 2.43
N LYS A 54 3.19 -15.65 2.06
CA LYS A 54 4.64 -15.56 2.27
C LYS A 54 5.23 -14.48 1.35
N LEU A 55 5.24 -13.23 1.79
CA LEU A 55 5.95 -12.13 1.13
C LEU A 55 7.45 -12.43 1.11
N LYS A 56 8.04 -12.48 -0.09
CA LYS A 56 9.49 -12.50 -0.28
C LYS A 56 9.96 -11.09 -0.60
N LYS A 57 10.73 -10.48 0.30
CA LYS A 57 11.31 -9.15 0.13
C LYS A 57 12.80 -9.27 -0.22
N TYR A 58 13.29 -8.39 -1.08
CA TYR A 58 14.70 -8.30 -1.48
C TYR A 58 15.15 -6.84 -1.53
N GLY A 59 16.46 -6.59 -1.47
CA GLY A 59 17.02 -5.24 -1.49
C GLY A 59 16.56 -4.41 -0.29
N ASN A 60 16.31 -3.11 -0.48
CA ASN A 60 15.98 -2.22 0.64
C ASN A 60 14.67 -2.59 1.38
N ALA A 61 13.77 -3.34 0.74
CA ALA A 61 12.51 -3.76 1.35
C ALA A 61 12.70 -4.68 2.56
N ILE A 62 13.85 -5.37 2.68
CA ILE A 62 14.13 -6.28 3.82
C ILE A 62 14.40 -5.53 5.13
N HIS A 63 14.83 -4.27 5.06
CA HIS A 63 15.13 -3.47 6.26
C HIS A 63 13.87 -3.03 6.99
N ARG A 64 12.71 -3.11 6.33
CA ARG A 64 11.41 -2.70 6.89
C ARG A 64 10.84 -3.69 7.90
N ASP A 65 11.29 -4.94 7.86
CA ASP A 65 10.88 -5.98 8.79
C ASP A 65 11.83 -6.05 10.01
N LYS A 66 12.78 -5.13 10.11
CA LYS A 66 13.71 -5.04 11.23
C LYS A 66 13.26 -3.95 12.20
N ASP A 67 13.33 -4.26 13.49
CA ASP A 67 13.01 -3.30 14.56
C ASP A 67 13.92 -2.06 14.52
N ILE A 68 15.17 -2.23 14.05
CA ILE A 68 16.15 -1.16 13.97
C ILE A 68 16.90 -1.24 12.63
N VAL A 69 17.07 -0.09 11.99
CA VAL A 69 17.85 0.09 10.76
C VAL A 69 19.03 1.01 11.04
N TYR A 70 20.22 0.64 10.57
CA TYR A 70 21.45 1.43 10.69
C TYR A 70 21.95 1.83 9.29
N LEU A 71 22.57 3.01 9.21
CA LEU A 71 23.13 3.62 7.99
C LEU A 71 24.58 3.20 7.74
#